data_AF-A0A1C5LW47-F1
#
_entry.id   AF-A0A1C5LW47-F1
#
_cell.length_a   1.000
_cell.length_b   1.000
_cell.length_c   1.000
_cell.angle_alpha   90.00
_cell.angle_beta   90.00
_cell.angle_gamma   90.00
#
_symmetry.space_group_name_H-M   'P 1'
#
loop_
_entity.id
_entity.type
_entity.pdbx_description
1 polymer ?
#
loop_
_entity_poly.entity_id
_entity_poly.type
_entity_poly.pdbx_seq_one_letter_code
_entity_poly.pdbx_strand_id
1 'polypeptide(L)'
;MYFLIIVAAIAVYVIMTRNKFNELQQMIKNGVSDIGVQSEALDRTLDKLIDIARNGYQKEIEGIAQLTAKDKLDRLLFLGQKYPDLKSIGEYSAIARKSEMLDKNLTAARQLVNGNIREYNTAINNFPGTIVASMFGFKEEAFIDAENYEKNKSLERRNLDLTK
;
A
#
# COMPACT_ATOMS: atom_id res chain seq x y z
N MET A 1 47.33 -13.59 -15.45
CA MET A 1 46.28 -14.58 -15.08
C MET A 1 45.40 -14.09 -13.93
N TYR A 2 45.96 -13.74 -12.76
CA TYR A 2 45.20 -13.28 -11.59
C TYR A 2 44.35 -12.01 -11.81
N PHE A 3 44.84 -11.03 -12.58
CA PHE A 3 44.09 -9.81 -12.88
C PHE A 3 42.73 -10.09 -13.55
N LEU A 4 42.70 -10.98 -14.56
CA LEU A 4 41.46 -11.33 -15.26
C LEU A 4 40.47 -12.06 -14.35
N ILE A 5 40.97 -12.88 -13.42
CA ILE A 5 40.13 -13.59 -12.44
C ILE A 5 39.48 -12.58 -11.48
N ILE A 6 40.24 -11.59 -11.01
CA ILE A 6 39.72 -10.54 -10.12
C ILE A 6 38.65 -9.71 -10.83
N VAL A 7 38.89 -9.30 -12.08
CA VAL A 7 37.91 -8.55 -12.87
C VAL A 7 36.63 -9.36 -13.10
N ALA A 8 36.76 -10.66 -13.42
CA ALA A 8 35.61 -11.54 -13.58
C ALA A 8 34.81 -11.68 -12.26
N ALA A 9 35.49 -11.82 -11.12
CA ALA A 9 34.84 -11.89 -9.81
C ALA A 9 34.07 -10.60 -9.48
N ILE A 10 34.65 -9.43 -9.77
CA ILE A 10 33.98 -8.14 -9.60
C ILE A 10 32.76 -8.03 -10.52
N ALA A 11 32.89 -8.42 -11.79
CA ALA A 11 31.78 -8.38 -12.75
C ALA A 11 30.60 -9.27 -12.29
N VAL A 12 30.89 -10.49 -11.81
CA VAL A 12 29.88 -11.39 -11.24
C VAL A 12 29.22 -10.75 -10.02
N TYR A 13 29.99 -10.17 -9.10
CA TYR A 13 29.45 -9.48 -7.93
C TYR A 13 28.52 -8.32 -8.31
N VAL A 14 28.92 -7.49 -9.28
CA VAL A 14 28.11 -6.36 -9.77
C VAL A 14 26.80 -6.86 -10.38
N ILE A 15 26.83 -7.92 -11.19
CA ILE A 15 25.62 -8.53 -11.77
C ILE A 15 24.70 -9.06 -10.68
N MET A 16 25.24 -9.80 -9.70
CA MET A 16 24.46 -10.32 -8.58
C MET A 16 23.82 -9.20 -7.76
N THR A 17 24.57 -8.15 -7.45
CA THR A 17 24.09 -7.01 -6.66
C THR A 17 23.00 -6.24 -7.40
N ARG A 18 23.18 -6.00 -8.71
CA ARG A 18 22.19 -5.35 -9.55
C ARG A 18 20.90 -6.17 -9.65
N ASN A 19 21.02 -7.49 -9.82
CA ASN A 19 19.86 -8.37 -9.87
C ASN A 19 19.10 -8.37 -8.54
N LYS A 20 19.80 -8.38 -7.41
CA LYS A 20 19.18 -8.24 -6.08
C LYS A 20 18.43 -6.92 -5.94
N PHE A 21 19.00 -5.81 -6.39
CA PHE A 21 18.31 -4.50 -6.35
C PHE A 21 17.04 -4.50 -7.21
N ASN A 22 17.11 -5.05 -8.43
CA ASN A 22 15.96 -5.17 -9.31
C ASN A 22 14.85 -6.06 -8.71
N GLU A 23 15.24 -7.18 -8.09
CA GLU A 23 14.31 -8.08 -7.41
C GLU A 23 13.57 -7.38 -6.27
N LEU A 24 14.31 -6.66 -5.42
CA LEU A 24 13.72 -5.91 -4.31
C LEU A 24 12.79 -4.80 -4.80
N GLN A 25 13.17 -4.04 -5.84
CA GLN A 25 12.27 -3.06 -6.45
C GLN A 25 11.02 -3.70 -7.06
N GLN A 26 11.16 -4.86 -7.71
CA GLN A 26 10.01 -5.59 -8.26
C GLN A 26 9.06 -6.05 -7.16
N MET A 27 9.58 -6.54 -6.03
CA MET A 27 8.78 -6.92 -4.87
C MET A 27 8.04 -5.71 -4.27
N ILE A 28 8.71 -4.57 -4.15
CA ILE A 28 8.09 -3.31 -3.69
C ILE A 28 6.97 -2.90 -4.64
N LYS A 29 7.24 -2.87 -5.96
CA LYS A 29 6.27 -2.50 -7.00
C LYS A 29 5.03 -3.41 -6.99
N ASN A 30 5.23 -4.72 -6.95
CA ASN A 30 4.14 -5.69 -6.89
C ASN A 30 3.31 -5.48 -5.61
N GLY A 31 3.97 -5.34 -4.46
CA GLY A 31 3.28 -5.10 -3.19
C GLY A 31 2.51 -3.78 -3.17
N VAL A 32 3.06 -2.70 -3.72
CA VAL A 32 2.34 -1.41 -3.87
C VAL A 32 1.10 -1.58 -4.75
N SER A 33 1.21 -2.31 -5.85
CA SER A 33 0.07 -2.59 -6.74
C SER A 33 -1.02 -3.38 -6.02
N ASP A 34 -0.66 -4.39 -5.23
CA ASP A 34 -1.60 -5.20 -4.45
C ASP A 34 -2.29 -4.38 -3.35
N ILE A 35 -1.56 -3.47 -2.69
CA ILE A 35 -2.13 -2.48 -1.76
C ILE A 35 -3.13 -1.59 -2.53
N GLY A 36 -2.79 -1.18 -3.76
CA GLY A 36 -3.68 -0.58 -4.79
C GLY A 36 -5.07 -1.19 -4.81
N VAL A 37 -5.09 -2.44 -5.25
CA VAL A 37 -6.32 -3.21 -5.48
C VAL A 37 -7.10 -3.40 -4.19
N GLN A 38 -6.41 -3.68 -3.08
CA GLN A 38 -7.07 -3.90 -1.79
C GLN A 38 -7.66 -2.62 -1.20
N SER A 39 -6.96 -1.49 -1.33
CA SER A 39 -7.48 -0.19 -0.91
C SER A 39 -8.74 0.19 -1.68
N GLU A 40 -8.76 -0.02 -2.99
CA GLU A 40 -9.94 0.24 -3.81
C GLU A 40 -11.10 -0.70 -3.44
N ALA A 41 -10.81 -1.98 -3.18
CA ALA A 41 -11.81 -2.93 -2.73
C ALA A 41 -12.42 -2.52 -1.37
N LEU A 42 -11.61 -1.98 -0.45
CA LEU A 42 -12.07 -1.43 0.83
C LEU A 42 -12.96 -0.20 0.62
N ASP A 43 -12.52 0.76 -0.20
CA ASP A 43 -13.33 1.95 -0.52
C ASP A 43 -14.72 1.56 -1.03
N ARG A 44 -14.78 0.60 -1.96
CA ARG A 44 -16.05 0.08 -2.51
C ARG A 44 -16.94 -0.58 -1.46
N THR A 45 -16.37 -1.29 -0.48
CA THR A 45 -17.19 -1.89 0.60
C THR A 45 -17.68 -0.84 1.59
N LEU A 46 -16.88 0.18 1.87
CA LEU A 46 -17.27 1.31 2.70
C LEU A 46 -18.41 2.12 2.05
N ASP A 47 -18.34 2.35 0.74
CA ASP A 47 -19.42 3.03 0.01
C ASP A 47 -20.73 2.24 0.08
N LYS A 48 -20.68 0.91 -0.05
CA LYS A 48 -21.87 0.06 0.13
C LYS A 48 -22.44 0.13 1.55
N LEU A 49 -21.59 0.18 2.58
CA LEU A 49 -22.05 0.33 3.96
C LEU A 49 -22.74 1.68 4.17
N ILE A 50 -22.16 2.74 3.59
CA ILE A 50 -22.74 4.09 3.59
C ILE A 50 -24.12 4.07 2.91
N ASP A 51 -24.26 3.42 1.76
CA ASP A 51 -25.52 3.34 1.03
C ASP A 51 -26.61 2.56 1.79
N ILE A 52 -26.25 1.48 2.47
CA ILE A 52 -27.19 0.73 3.32
C ILE A 52 -27.63 1.57 4.52
N ALA A 53 -26.68 2.23 5.19
CA ALA A 53 -26.98 3.05 6.37
C ALA A 53 -27.74 4.34 6.03
N ARG A 54 -27.53 4.91 4.84
CA ARG A 54 -28.22 6.11 4.33
C ARG A 54 -29.75 5.99 4.37
N ASN A 55 -30.30 4.79 4.18
CA ASN A 55 -31.75 4.57 4.17
C ASN A 55 -32.44 4.80 5.53
N GLY A 56 -31.70 4.82 6.64
CA GLY A 56 -32.25 5.05 7.98
C GLY A 56 -31.52 6.12 8.82
N TYR A 57 -30.27 6.44 8.47
CA TYR A 57 -29.32 7.20 9.32
C TYR A 57 -28.59 8.31 8.57
N GLN A 58 -29.31 9.01 7.69
CA GLN A 58 -28.72 10.00 6.79
C GLN A 58 -27.90 11.08 7.52
N LYS A 59 -28.40 11.58 8.67
CA LYS A 59 -27.71 12.62 9.45
C LYS A 59 -26.38 12.16 10.04
N GLU A 60 -26.26 10.88 10.38
CA GLU A 60 -25.04 10.30 10.91
C GLU A 60 -24.01 9.98 9.83
N ILE A 61 -24.48 9.76 8.60
CA ILE A 61 -23.66 9.51 7.42
C ILE A 61 -23.09 10.81 6.83
N GLU A 62 -23.77 11.95 7.05
CA GLU A 62 -23.28 13.27 6.66
C GLU A 62 -21.89 13.53 7.27
N GLY A 63 -20.89 13.71 6.40
CA GLY A 63 -19.49 13.95 6.79
C GLY A 63 -18.60 12.70 6.81
N ILE A 64 -19.15 11.48 6.90
CA ILE A 64 -18.33 10.25 6.85
C ILE A 64 -17.65 10.11 5.48
N ALA A 65 -18.33 10.49 4.39
CA ALA A 65 -17.81 10.34 3.03
C ALA A 65 -16.47 11.08 2.78
N GLN A 66 -16.16 12.12 3.55
CA GLN A 66 -14.93 12.92 3.42
C GLN A 66 -13.78 12.42 4.30
N LEU A 67 -14.02 11.43 5.17
CA LEU A 67 -13.00 10.88 6.06
C LEU A 67 -12.02 9.97 5.31
N THR A 68 -10.91 9.61 5.96
CA THR A 68 -10.02 8.55 5.45
C THR A 68 -10.73 7.19 5.48
N ALA A 69 -10.31 6.23 4.66
CA ALA A 69 -10.93 4.90 4.62
C ALA A 69 -10.97 4.21 6.00
N LYS A 70 -9.92 4.39 6.81
CA LYS A 70 -9.85 3.83 8.17
C LYS A 70 -10.87 4.51 9.10
N ASP A 71 -10.89 5.84 9.09
CA ASP A 71 -11.85 6.60 9.91
C ASP A 71 -13.30 6.32 9.49
N LYS A 72 -13.56 6.18 8.18
CA LYS A 72 -14.85 5.74 7.66
C LYS A 72 -15.26 4.39 8.23
N LEU A 73 -14.36 3.40 8.17
CA LEU A 73 -14.62 2.07 8.70
C LEU A 73 -14.96 2.12 10.18
N ASP A 74 -14.13 2.79 10.98
CA ASP A 74 -14.33 2.91 12.44
C ASP A 74 -15.68 3.56 12.76
N ARG A 75 -16.07 4.60 12.02
CA ARG A 75 -17.38 5.25 12.18
C ARG A 75 -18.54 4.34 11.79
N LEU A 76 -18.45 3.63 10.67
CA LEU A 76 -19.49 2.71 10.21
C LEU A 76 -19.67 1.52 11.16
N LEU A 77 -18.58 0.99 11.71
CA LEU A 77 -18.63 -0.06 12.74
C LEU A 77 -19.29 0.47 14.02
N PHE A 78 -18.94 1.68 14.45
CA PHE A 78 -19.60 2.32 15.59
C PHE A 78 -21.10 2.52 15.36
N LEU A 79 -21.51 2.96 14.17
CA LEU A 79 -22.94 3.08 13.82
C LEU A 79 -23.66 1.75 13.91
N GLY A 80 -23.06 0.66 13.44
CA GLY A 80 -23.63 -0.69 13.58
C GLY A 80 -23.73 -1.17 15.03
N GLN A 81 -22.89 -0.67 15.94
CA GLN A 81 -23.01 -0.97 17.37
C GLN A 81 -24.10 -0.12 18.04
N LYS A 82 -24.20 1.16 17.64
CA LYS A 82 -25.18 2.12 18.17
C LYS A 82 -26.61 1.79 17.73
N TYR A 83 -26.78 1.27 16.52
CA TYR A 83 -28.07 1.02 15.88
C TYR A 83 -28.23 -0.49 15.59
N PRO A 84 -28.87 -1.26 16.49
CA PRO A 84 -29.00 -2.73 16.38
C PRO A 84 -29.75 -3.21 15.14
N ASP A 85 -30.63 -2.38 14.61
CA ASP A 85 -31.37 -2.57 13.36
C ASP A 85 -30.46 -2.54 12.13
N LEU A 86 -29.41 -1.70 12.10
CA LEU A 86 -28.38 -1.81 11.04
C LEU A 86 -27.62 -3.13 11.14
N LYS A 87 -27.30 -3.54 12.37
CA LYS A 87 -26.58 -4.79 12.62
C LYS A 87 -27.40 -6.01 12.22
N SER A 88 -28.72 -5.95 12.37
CA SER A 88 -29.62 -7.06 12.02
C SER A 88 -29.78 -7.23 10.50
N ILE A 89 -29.48 -6.20 9.71
CA ILE A 89 -29.35 -6.32 8.25
C ILE A 89 -28.15 -7.24 7.97
N GLY A 90 -28.44 -8.47 7.53
CA GLY A 90 -27.42 -9.48 7.28
C GLY A 90 -26.34 -9.03 6.28
N GLU A 91 -26.75 -8.27 5.25
CA GLU A 91 -25.85 -7.70 4.26
C GLU A 91 -24.89 -6.66 4.88
N TYR A 92 -25.38 -5.75 5.73
CA TYR A 92 -24.55 -4.74 6.41
C TYR A 92 -23.48 -5.42 7.27
N SER A 93 -23.89 -6.36 8.12
CA SER A 93 -22.98 -7.12 8.98
C SER A 93 -21.93 -7.92 8.20
N ALA A 94 -22.30 -8.47 7.03
CA ALA A 94 -21.36 -9.18 6.17
C ALA A 94 -20.32 -8.25 5.52
N ILE A 95 -20.76 -7.09 4.99
CA ILE A 95 -19.87 -6.11 4.37
C ILE A 95 -18.97 -5.44 5.42
N ALA A 96 -19.47 -5.19 6.63
CA ALA A 96 -18.68 -4.66 7.74
C ALA A 96 -17.52 -5.59 8.10
N ARG A 97 -17.79 -6.89 8.31
CA ARG A 97 -16.75 -7.90 8.56
C ARG A 97 -15.75 -8.01 7.40
N LYS A 98 -16.23 -7.95 6.16
CA LYS A 98 -15.35 -7.95 4.98
C LYS A 98 -14.44 -6.72 4.96
N SER A 99 -14.97 -5.55 5.30
CA SER A 99 -14.21 -4.29 5.36
C SER A 99 -13.13 -4.34 6.45
N GLU A 100 -13.46 -4.88 7.63
CA GLU A 100 -12.46 -5.13 8.70
C GLU A 100 -11.34 -6.08 8.25
N MET A 101 -11.68 -7.14 7.54
CA MET A 101 -10.68 -8.07 7.00
C MET A 101 -9.78 -7.38 5.96
N LEU A 102 -10.35 -6.57 5.07
CA LEU A 102 -9.60 -5.81 4.08
C LEU A 102 -8.67 -4.78 4.74
N ASP A 103 -9.13 -4.06 5.76
CA ASP A 103 -8.29 -3.09 6.49
C ASP A 103 -7.11 -3.77 7.22
N LYS A 104 -7.36 -4.92 7.85
CA LYS A 104 -6.30 -5.74 8.45
C LYS A 104 -5.28 -6.20 7.42
N ASN A 105 -5.75 -6.72 6.27
CA ASN A 105 -4.87 -7.16 5.19
C ASN A 105 -4.08 -6.00 4.58
N LEU A 106 -4.70 -4.83 4.40
CA LEU A 106 -4.05 -3.62 3.91
C LEU A 106 -2.95 -3.14 4.86
N THR A 107 -3.21 -3.19 6.17
CA THR A 107 -2.22 -2.87 7.21
C THR A 107 -1.04 -3.83 7.16
N ALA A 108 -1.30 -5.13 7.07
CA ALA A 108 -0.24 -6.16 6.95
C ALA A 108 0.57 -6.00 5.65
N ALA A 109 -0.10 -5.72 4.52
CA ALA A 109 0.56 -5.50 3.24
C ALA A 109 1.48 -4.26 3.28
N ARG A 110 1.04 -3.15 3.90
CA ARG A 110 1.88 -1.96 4.11
C ARG A 110 3.13 -2.27 4.93
N GLN A 111 2.99 -3.05 6.01
CA GLN A 111 4.12 -3.47 6.83
C GLN A 111 5.11 -4.33 6.04
N LEU A 112 4.61 -5.27 5.23
CA LEU A 112 5.43 -6.12 4.38
C LEU A 112 6.22 -5.29 3.37
N VAL A 113 5.54 -4.39 2.64
CA VAL A 113 6.21 -3.54 1.65
C VAL A 113 7.21 -2.60 2.30
N ASN A 114 6.91 -2.06 3.48
CA ASN A 114 7.88 -1.28 4.26
C ASN A 114 9.09 -2.12 4.70
N GLY A 115 8.90 -3.41 4.97
CA GLY A 115 10.00 -4.36 5.17
C GLY A 115 10.89 -4.46 3.94
N ASN A 116 10.30 -4.63 2.77
CA ASN A 116 11.03 -4.71 1.49
C ASN A 116 11.75 -3.40 1.16
N ILE A 117 11.10 -2.24 1.37
CA ILE A 117 11.70 -0.91 1.22
C ILE A 117 12.91 -0.76 2.15
N ARG A 118 12.80 -1.20 3.41
CA ARG A 118 13.93 -1.17 4.35
C ARG A 118 15.08 -2.03 3.85
N GLU A 119 14.81 -3.25 3.41
CA GLU A 119 15.85 -4.14 2.88
C GLU A 119 16.52 -3.52 1.64
N TYR A 120 15.73 -2.98 0.72
CA TYR A 120 16.21 -2.29 -0.46
C TYR A 120 17.10 -1.09 -0.11
N ASN A 121 16.62 -0.17 0.71
CA ASN A 121 17.37 1.02 1.13
C ASN A 121 18.67 0.62 1.85
N THR A 122 18.61 -0.41 2.70
CA THR A 122 19.81 -0.95 3.37
C THR A 122 20.81 -1.52 2.36
N ALA A 123 20.32 -2.26 1.36
CA ALA A 123 21.17 -2.90 0.36
C ALA A 123 21.87 -1.89 -0.56
N ILE A 124 21.21 -0.78 -0.90
CA ILE A 124 21.82 0.29 -1.72
C ILE A 124 22.72 1.23 -0.91
N ASN A 125 22.50 1.36 0.41
CA ASN A 125 23.28 2.27 1.26
C ASN A 125 24.51 1.64 1.91
N ASN A 126 24.56 0.31 2.00
CA ASN A 126 25.70 -0.39 2.58
C ASN A 126 26.78 -0.67 1.53
N PHE A 127 28.05 -0.53 1.92
CA PHE A 127 29.17 -1.01 1.12
C PHE A 127 29.13 -2.55 1.02
N PRO A 128 29.37 -3.15 -0.17
CA PRO A 128 29.76 -2.55 -1.45
C PRO A 128 28.59 -2.08 -2.35
N GLY A 129 27.35 -2.29 -1.92
CA GLY A 129 26.13 -1.97 -2.65
C GLY A 129 26.03 -0.52 -3.12
N THR A 130 26.50 0.45 -2.32
CA THR A 130 26.49 1.89 -2.66
C THR A 130 27.22 2.22 -3.97
N ILE A 131 28.28 1.48 -4.30
CA ILE A 131 29.03 1.68 -5.55
C ILE A 131 28.17 1.25 -6.74
N VAL A 132 27.57 0.06 -6.64
CA VAL A 132 26.66 -0.47 -7.67
C VAL A 132 25.42 0.42 -7.79
N ALA A 133 24.87 0.87 -6.67
CA ALA A 133 23.72 1.77 -6.64
C ALA A 133 24.01 3.07 -7.39
N SER A 134 25.15 3.70 -7.10
CA SER A 134 25.58 4.95 -7.75
C SER A 134 25.86 4.75 -9.25
N MET A 135 26.46 3.62 -9.64
CA MET A 135 26.79 3.31 -11.03
C MET A 135 25.56 3.09 -11.91
N PHE A 136 24.50 2.48 -11.36
CA PHE A 136 23.27 2.15 -12.09
C PHE A 136 22.09 3.06 -11.77
N GLY A 137 22.28 4.07 -10.92
CA GLY A 137 21.26 5.08 -10.59
C GLY A 137 20.14 4.60 -9.67
N PHE A 138 20.38 3.56 -8.85
CA PHE A 138 19.43 3.14 -7.82
C PHE A 138 19.36 4.17 -6.70
N LYS A 139 18.15 4.46 -6.22
CA LYS A 139 17.86 5.50 -5.23
C LYS A 139 16.94 4.96 -4.16
N GLU A 140 17.01 5.49 -2.96
CA GLU A 140 16.13 5.10 -1.86
C GLU A 140 14.64 5.23 -2.22
N GLU A 141 13.87 4.24 -1.80
CA GLU A 141 12.42 4.25 -1.87
C GLU A 141 11.83 4.79 -0.57
N ALA A 142 10.74 5.56 -0.67
CA ALA A 142 10.05 6.11 0.49
C ALA A 142 9.14 5.06 1.14
N PHE A 143 9.11 5.03 2.47
CA PHE A 143 8.16 4.18 3.21
C PHE A 143 6.70 4.56 2.91
N ILE A 144 5.85 3.54 2.90
CA ILE A 144 4.40 3.69 2.76
C ILE A 144 3.81 4.01 4.14
N ASP A 145 3.17 5.17 4.24
CA ASP A 145 2.35 5.56 5.39
C ASP A 145 0.87 5.62 5.00
N ALA A 146 -0.04 5.44 5.95
CA ALA A 146 -1.48 5.56 5.76
C ALA A 146 -1.87 6.94 5.19
N GLU A 147 -1.18 8.01 5.58
CA GLU A 147 -1.36 9.35 5.00
C GLU A 147 -0.69 9.53 3.62
N ASN A 148 0.49 8.93 3.40
CA ASN A 148 1.21 9.06 2.14
C ASN A 148 0.65 8.20 1.01
N TYR A 149 -0.08 7.13 1.32
CA TYR A 149 -0.66 6.25 0.31
C TYR A 149 -1.80 6.94 -0.48
N GLU A 150 -2.73 7.60 0.21
CA GLU A 150 -3.76 8.45 -0.43
C GLU A 150 -3.13 9.61 -1.21
N LYS A 151 -2.03 10.18 -0.69
CA LYS A 151 -1.25 11.20 -1.40
C LYS A 151 -0.59 10.64 -2.66
N ASN A 152 -0.01 9.45 -2.65
CA ASN A 152 0.56 8.79 -3.83
C ASN A 152 -0.52 8.44 -4.87
N LYS A 153 -1.70 7.97 -4.45
CA LYS A 153 -2.88 7.80 -5.31
C LYS A 153 -3.31 9.12 -5.96
N SER A 154 -3.21 10.25 -5.24
CA SER A 154 -3.49 11.59 -5.77
C SER A 154 -2.42 12.10 -6.75
N LEU A 155 -1.15 11.70 -6.56
CA LEU A 155 -0.04 12.05 -7.46
C LEU A 155 -0.10 11.24 -8.75
N GLU A 156 -0.41 9.94 -8.68
CA GLU A 156 -0.64 9.10 -9.86
C GLU A 156 -1.85 9.58 -10.68
N ARG A 157 -2.97 9.93 -10.04
CA ARG A 157 -4.13 10.51 -10.73
C ARG A 157 -3.79 11.83 -11.43
N ARG A 158 -3.09 12.73 -10.75
CA ARG A 158 -2.66 14.03 -11.31
C ARG A 158 -1.73 13.85 -12.51
N ASN A 159 -0.83 12.88 -12.46
CA ASN A 159 0.07 12.57 -13.58
C ASN A 159 -0.67 11.93 -14.77
N LEU A 160 -1.74 11.18 -14.53
CA LEU A 160 -2.60 10.62 -15.59
C LEU A 160 -3.42 11.69 -16.31
N ASP A 161 -3.85 12.73 -15.58
CA ASP A 161 -4.62 13.86 -16.12
C ASP A 161 -3.75 14.87 -16.89
N LEU A 162 -2.43 14.91 -16.62
CA LEU A 162 -1.48 15.78 -17.32
C LEU A 162 -0.96 15.20 -18.65
N THR A 163 -1.33 13.95 -18.97
CA THR A 163 -0.88 13.24 -20.18
C THR A 163 -2.00 13.05 -21.22
N LYS A 164 -3.16 13.67 -21.01
CA LYS A 164 -4.27 13.75 -21.96
C LYS A 164 -4.40 15.17 -22.51
#